data_AF-A0A924JLQ5-F1
#
_entry.id   AF-A0A924JLQ5-F1
#
_cell.length_a   1.000
_cell.length_b   1.000
_cell.length_c   1.000
_cell.angle_alpha   90.00
_cell.angle_beta   90.00
_cell.angle_gamma   90.00
#
_symmetry.space_group_name_H-M   'P 1'
#
loop_
_entity.id
_entity.type
_entity.pdbx_description
1 polymer ?
#
loop_
_entity_poly.entity_id
_entity_poly.type
_entity_poly.pdbx_seq_one_letter_code
_entity_poly.pdbx_strand_id
1 'polypeptide(L)'
;GSAGTLTATAERSEQLTTLVAAASEEASTNVQSVASATEEMASSVNEISRQVQDSARIASEAVVQAQTTNDRVAELAKAAARIGDVVELINTIAGQTNLLALNATIEAARAGEAGRGFAVVASEVKALAEQTARATGEISQQINGIQAATRESVNAIREIGDTIGRMSEIASTIASAVEEQGAATQEISRNVQQAAQGTQQVSANITDVQRGASETGSASSKVLTAAKSLSGESARLKLEVSKFLSSVRAA
;
A
#
# COMPACT_ATOMS: atom_id res chain seq x y z
N GLY A 1 -51.91 -32.64 -32.43
CA GLY A 1 -52.27 -33.61 -31.38
C GLY A 1 -51.16 -33.64 -30.34
N SER A 2 -51.46 -34.10 -29.12
CA SER A 2 -50.59 -33.99 -27.94
C SER A 2 -49.17 -34.57 -28.11
N ALA A 3 -49.00 -35.60 -28.95
CA ALA A 3 -47.67 -36.14 -29.27
C ALA A 3 -46.79 -35.15 -30.06
N GLY A 4 -47.36 -34.41 -31.01
CA GLY A 4 -46.61 -33.41 -31.78
C GLY A 4 -46.19 -32.21 -30.93
N THR A 5 -47.02 -31.81 -29.96
CA THR A 5 -46.66 -30.74 -29.02
C THR A 5 -45.53 -31.18 -28.08
N LEU A 6 -45.54 -32.43 -27.60
CA LEU A 6 -44.46 -32.96 -26.77
C LEU A 6 -43.13 -33.07 -27.53
N THR A 7 -43.14 -33.51 -28.79
CA THR A 7 -41.95 -33.49 -29.66
C THR A 7 -41.39 -32.08 -29.81
N ALA A 8 -42.25 -31.09 -30.11
CA ALA A 8 -41.81 -29.70 -30.23
C ALA A 8 -41.26 -29.13 -28.91
N THR A 9 -41.83 -29.51 -27.76
CA THR A 9 -41.29 -29.13 -26.45
C THR A 9 -39.93 -29.77 -26.19
N ALA A 10 -39.76 -31.05 -26.52
CA ALA A 10 -38.48 -31.75 -26.39
C ALA A 10 -37.38 -31.10 -27.25
N GLU A 11 -37.65 -30.84 -28.53
CA GLU A 11 -36.72 -30.16 -29.44
C GLU A 11 -36.33 -28.76 -28.91
N ARG A 12 -37.31 -28.01 -28.38
CA ARG A 12 -37.04 -26.71 -27.75
C ARG A 12 -36.19 -26.83 -26.50
N SER A 13 -36.43 -27.84 -25.66
CA SER A 13 -35.60 -28.13 -24.48
C SER A 13 -34.16 -28.47 -24.88
N GLU A 14 -33.94 -29.30 -25.92
CA GLU A 14 -32.60 -29.62 -26.41
C GLU A 14 -31.83 -28.38 -26.91
N GLN A 15 -32.51 -27.47 -27.62
CA GLN A 15 -31.94 -26.20 -28.04
C GLN A 15 -31.55 -25.32 -26.85
N LEU A 16 -32.44 -25.20 -25.86
CA LEU A 16 -32.17 -24.42 -24.64
C LEU A 16 -31.04 -25.01 -23.82
N THR A 17 -30.97 -26.35 -23.67
CA THR A 17 -29.86 -27.00 -22.96
C THR A 17 -28.51 -26.73 -23.61
N THR A 18 -28.46 -26.69 -24.95
CA THR A 18 -27.23 -26.36 -25.67
C THR A 18 -26.77 -24.92 -25.36
N LEU A 19 -27.71 -23.97 -25.34
CA LEU A 19 -27.41 -22.58 -24.98
C LEU A 19 -26.93 -22.44 -23.53
N VAL A 20 -27.59 -23.13 -22.59
CA VAL A 20 -27.19 -23.09 -21.17
C VAL A 20 -25.85 -23.77 -20.93
N ALA A 21 -25.54 -24.86 -21.64
CA ALA A 21 -24.24 -25.53 -21.57
C ALA A 21 -23.11 -24.58 -22.01
N ALA A 22 -23.27 -23.91 -23.15
CA ALA A 22 -22.30 -22.92 -23.63
C ALA A 22 -22.11 -21.75 -22.64
N ALA A 23 -23.21 -21.21 -22.11
CA ALA A 23 -23.14 -20.15 -21.09
C ALA A 23 -22.47 -20.61 -19.79
N SER A 24 -22.63 -21.89 -19.42
CA SER A 24 -21.99 -22.46 -18.23
C SER A 24 -20.48 -22.67 -18.42
N GLU A 25 -20.03 -23.07 -19.61
CA GLU A 25 -18.60 -23.12 -19.96
C GLU A 25 -17.95 -21.74 -19.95
N GLU A 26 -18.63 -20.74 -20.51
CA GLU A 26 -18.16 -19.35 -20.47
C GLU A 26 -18.06 -18.85 -19.03
N ALA A 27 -19.10 -19.08 -18.22
CA ALA A 27 -19.08 -18.73 -16.80
C ALA A 27 -17.94 -19.44 -16.04
N SER A 28 -17.68 -20.72 -16.33
CA SER A 28 -16.56 -21.45 -15.73
C SER A 28 -15.21 -20.84 -16.09
N THR A 29 -15.03 -20.41 -17.34
CA THR A 29 -13.80 -19.75 -17.81
C THR A 29 -13.60 -18.41 -17.11
N ASN A 30 -14.67 -17.63 -16.96
CA ASN A 30 -14.65 -16.36 -16.23
C ASN A 30 -14.29 -16.56 -14.76
N VAL A 31 -14.92 -17.55 -14.09
CA VAL A 31 -14.62 -17.88 -12.70
C VAL A 31 -13.16 -18.30 -12.52
N GLN A 32 -12.61 -19.11 -13.43
CA GLN A 32 -11.19 -19.49 -13.39
C GLN A 32 -10.26 -18.28 -13.55
N SER A 33 -10.63 -17.33 -14.40
CA SER A 33 -9.87 -16.09 -14.61
C SER A 33 -9.88 -15.21 -13.35
N VAL A 34 -11.03 -15.09 -12.69
CA VAL A 34 -11.15 -14.37 -11.40
C VAL A 34 -10.36 -15.10 -10.31
N ALA A 35 -10.34 -16.44 -10.29
CA ALA A 35 -9.54 -17.21 -9.35
C ALA A 35 -8.05 -16.86 -9.45
N SER A 36 -7.48 -16.89 -10.66
CA SER A 36 -6.08 -16.53 -10.90
C SER A 36 -5.79 -15.09 -10.47
N ALA A 37 -6.66 -14.14 -10.82
CA ALA A 37 -6.51 -12.74 -10.40
C ALA A 37 -6.57 -12.57 -8.87
N THR A 38 -7.38 -13.38 -8.19
CA THR A 38 -7.49 -13.36 -6.72
C THR A 38 -6.24 -13.94 -6.06
N GLU A 39 -5.63 -14.97 -6.64
CA GLU A 39 -4.34 -15.52 -6.17
C GLU A 39 -3.19 -14.51 -6.32
N GLU A 40 -3.11 -13.82 -7.46
CA GLU A 40 -2.15 -12.74 -7.66
C GLU A 40 -2.36 -11.60 -6.65
N MET A 41 -3.62 -11.22 -6.40
CA MET A 41 -3.95 -10.19 -5.42
C MET A 41 -3.57 -10.60 -3.99
N ALA A 42 -3.78 -11.87 -3.61
CA ALA A 42 -3.36 -12.38 -2.31
C ALA A 42 -1.82 -12.34 -2.15
N SER A 43 -1.08 -12.67 -3.22
CA SER A 43 0.38 -12.53 -3.23
C SER A 43 0.81 -11.06 -3.06
N SER A 44 0.17 -10.15 -3.79
CA SER A 44 0.43 -8.70 -3.70
C SER A 44 0.15 -8.13 -2.30
N VAL A 45 -0.99 -8.49 -1.70
CA VAL A 45 -1.34 -8.09 -0.32
C VAL A 45 -0.28 -8.56 0.68
N ASN A 46 0.18 -9.80 0.57
CA ASN A 46 1.22 -10.33 1.46
C ASN A 46 2.56 -9.60 1.29
N GLU A 47 2.92 -9.24 0.06
CA GLU A 47 4.15 -8.47 -0.21
C GLU A 47 4.05 -7.04 0.32
N ILE A 48 2.92 -6.36 0.10
CA ILE A 48 2.68 -5.02 0.64
C ILE A 48 2.73 -5.06 2.17
N SER A 49 2.13 -6.08 2.81
CA SER A 49 2.19 -6.25 4.27
C SER A 49 3.63 -6.33 4.78
N ARG A 50 4.49 -7.12 4.13
CA ARG A 50 5.93 -7.18 4.46
C ARG A 50 6.61 -5.82 4.29
N GLN A 51 6.40 -5.14 3.17
CA GLN A 51 7.02 -3.83 2.88
C GLN A 51 6.59 -2.75 3.88
N VAL A 52 5.34 -2.79 4.34
CA VAL A 52 4.81 -1.86 5.35
C VAL A 52 5.47 -2.11 6.71
N GLN A 53 5.62 -3.37 7.12
CA GLN A 53 6.33 -3.73 8.35
C GLN A 53 7.80 -3.29 8.31
N ASP A 54 8.47 -3.50 7.19
CA ASP A 54 9.85 -3.04 7.00
C ASP A 54 9.95 -1.51 7.03
N SER A 55 9.00 -0.81 6.40
CA SER A 55 8.94 0.65 6.44
C SER A 55 8.75 1.19 7.86
N ALA A 56 7.89 0.54 8.66
CA ALA A 56 7.69 0.89 10.07
C ALA A 56 8.97 0.67 10.90
N ARG A 57 9.68 -0.44 10.66
CA ARG A 57 10.97 -0.73 11.31
C ARG A 57 12.03 0.32 10.96
N ILE A 58 12.19 0.63 9.67
CA ILE A 58 13.14 1.66 9.20
C ILE A 58 12.80 3.03 9.79
N ALA A 59 11.53 3.40 9.85
CA ALA A 59 11.09 4.64 10.50
C ALA A 59 11.49 4.66 11.99
N SER A 60 11.25 3.58 12.73
CA SER A 60 11.66 3.47 14.13
C SER A 60 13.18 3.59 14.32
N GLU A 61 13.97 2.94 13.47
CA GLU A 61 15.44 3.05 13.48
C GLU A 61 15.89 4.50 13.21
N ALA A 62 15.24 5.17 12.27
CA ALA A 62 15.53 6.55 11.92
C ALA A 62 15.18 7.54 13.06
N VAL A 63 14.10 7.31 13.82
CA VAL A 63 13.81 8.10 15.03
C VAL A 63 14.94 7.99 16.05
N VAL A 64 15.42 6.77 16.32
CA VAL A 64 16.54 6.55 17.26
C VAL A 64 17.82 7.24 16.78
N GLN A 65 18.09 7.20 15.47
CA GLN A 65 19.24 7.87 14.89
C GLN A 65 19.12 9.41 14.96
N ALA A 66 17.93 9.96 14.73
CA ALA A 66 17.67 11.39 14.88
C ALA A 66 17.89 11.83 16.34
N GLN A 67 17.38 11.07 17.31
CA GLN A 67 17.59 11.35 18.73
C GLN A 67 19.07 11.32 19.11
N THR A 68 19.80 10.30 18.67
CA THR A 68 21.25 10.18 18.92
C THR A 68 22.03 11.36 18.32
N THR A 69 21.61 11.81 17.13
CA THR A 69 22.23 12.96 16.46
C THR A 69 21.93 14.26 17.24
N ASN A 70 20.69 14.44 17.69
CA ASN A 70 20.30 15.56 18.52
C ASN A 70 21.14 15.65 19.81
N ASP A 71 21.38 14.52 20.47
CA ASP A 71 22.20 14.49 21.70
C ASP A 71 23.66 14.89 21.42
N ARG A 72 24.25 14.42 20.32
CA ARG A 72 25.61 14.81 19.91
C ARG A 72 25.71 16.30 19.59
N VAL A 73 24.72 16.85 18.89
CA VAL A 73 24.67 18.28 18.54
C VAL A 73 24.45 19.14 19.81
N ALA A 74 23.66 18.65 20.77
CA ALA A 74 23.49 19.32 22.06
C ALA A 74 24.81 19.38 22.86
N GLU A 75 25.64 18.33 22.82
CA GLU A 75 26.98 18.36 23.42
C GLU A 75 27.92 19.35 22.70
N LEU A 76 27.86 19.45 21.37
CA LEU A 76 28.58 20.49 20.63
C LEU A 76 28.14 21.91 21.04
N ALA A 77 26.84 22.13 21.25
CA ALA A 77 26.33 23.42 21.72
C ALA A 77 26.91 23.79 23.10
N LYS A 78 26.97 22.81 24.02
CA LYS A 78 27.58 23.00 25.35
C LYS A 78 29.07 23.30 25.25
N ALA A 79 29.79 22.59 24.39
CA ALA A 79 31.22 22.83 24.17
C ALA A 79 31.48 24.24 23.61
N ALA A 80 30.70 24.66 22.62
CA ALA A 80 30.79 26.01 22.05
C ALA A 80 30.45 27.10 23.06
N ALA A 81 29.50 26.87 23.98
CA ALA A 81 29.21 27.79 25.08
C ALA A 81 30.42 27.94 26.02
N ARG A 82 31.03 26.83 26.46
CA ARG A 82 32.22 26.85 27.31
C ARG A 82 33.41 27.56 26.66
N ILE A 83 33.60 27.40 25.35
CA ILE A 83 34.64 28.12 24.61
C ILE A 83 34.32 29.62 24.61
N GLY A 84 33.06 30.00 24.43
CA GLY A 84 32.60 31.39 24.55
C GLY A 84 32.98 32.00 25.90
N ASP A 85 32.69 31.32 27.01
CA ASP A 85 33.03 31.77 28.36
C ASP A 85 34.56 31.97 28.53
N VAL A 86 35.37 31.06 27.98
CA VAL A 86 36.84 31.17 28.01
C VAL A 86 37.33 32.36 27.18
N VAL A 87 36.76 32.59 26.00
CA VAL A 87 37.15 33.72 25.13
C VAL A 87 36.78 35.05 25.79
N GLU A 88 35.64 35.14 26.46
CA GLU A 88 35.23 36.31 27.25
C GLU A 88 36.21 36.60 28.40
N LEU A 89 36.64 35.54 29.12
CA LEU A 89 37.66 35.66 30.16
C LEU A 89 39.00 36.17 29.60
N ILE A 90 39.46 35.63 28.47
CA ILE A 90 40.71 36.08 27.82
C ILE A 90 40.60 37.55 27.40
N ASN A 91 39.46 37.96 26.82
CA ASN A 91 39.22 39.34 26.45
C ASN A 91 39.26 40.28 27.68
N THR A 92 38.69 39.84 28.81
CA THR A 92 38.77 40.56 30.09
C THR A 92 40.20 40.70 30.59
N ILE A 93 41.00 39.62 30.53
CA ILE A 93 42.42 39.63 30.91
C ILE A 93 43.22 40.55 30.00
N ALA A 94 42.96 40.55 28.68
CA ALA A 94 43.60 41.45 27.73
C ALA A 94 43.29 42.92 28.07
N GLY A 95 42.04 43.24 28.40
CA GLY A 95 41.63 44.57 28.86
C GLY A 95 42.36 45.01 30.14
N GLN A 96 42.46 44.13 31.13
CA GLN A 96 43.22 44.39 32.37
C GLN A 96 44.72 44.58 32.11
N THR A 97 45.30 43.75 31.25
CA THR A 97 46.71 43.82 30.86
C THR A 97 47.03 45.14 30.14
N ASN A 98 46.13 45.59 29.25
CA ASN A 98 46.23 46.88 28.60
C ASN A 98 46.21 48.04 29.61
N LEU A 99 45.33 47.98 30.61
CA LEU A 99 45.23 49.00 31.66
C LEU A 99 46.48 49.02 32.55
N LEU A 100 47.01 47.84 32.92
CA LEU A 100 48.27 47.70 33.64
C LEU A 100 49.46 48.29 32.85
N ALA A 101 49.54 48.00 31.55
CA ALA A 101 50.58 48.53 30.66
C ALA A 101 50.48 50.06 30.51
N LEU A 102 49.26 50.60 30.45
CA LEU A 102 49.03 52.05 30.45
C LEU A 102 49.53 52.70 31.74
N ASN A 103 49.21 52.14 32.91
CA ASN A 103 49.71 52.63 34.20
C ASN A 103 51.24 52.56 34.27
N ALA A 104 51.85 51.47 33.80
CA ALA A 104 53.31 51.34 33.72
C ALA A 104 53.94 52.39 32.79
N THR A 105 53.28 52.74 31.68
CA THR A 105 53.73 53.78 30.75
C THR A 105 53.70 55.16 31.42
N ILE A 106 52.66 55.45 32.20
CA ILE A 106 52.53 56.70 32.96
C ILE A 106 53.64 56.81 34.01
N GLU A 107 53.91 55.73 34.75
CA GLU A 107 54.93 55.75 35.80
C GLU A 107 56.36 55.80 35.22
N ALA A 108 56.59 55.14 34.07
CA ALA A 108 57.84 55.25 33.34
C ALA A 108 58.10 56.69 32.83
N ALA A 109 57.05 57.39 32.39
CA ALA A 109 57.15 58.81 32.02
C ALA A 109 57.48 59.70 33.22
N ARG A 110 56.94 59.39 34.42
CA ARG A 110 57.28 60.09 35.67
C ARG A 110 58.74 59.90 36.09
N ALA A 111 59.32 58.73 35.83
CA ALA A 111 60.72 58.44 36.14
C ALA A 111 61.74 59.11 35.19
N GLY A 112 61.29 59.78 34.12
CA GLY A 112 62.16 60.52 33.19
C GLY A 112 63.15 59.61 32.44
N GLU A 113 64.42 60.02 32.34
CA GLU A 113 65.49 59.27 31.65
C GLU A 113 65.69 57.85 32.23
N ALA A 114 65.52 57.67 33.54
CA ALA A 114 65.67 56.38 34.21
C ALA A 114 64.56 55.37 33.85
N GLY A 115 63.41 55.85 33.37
CA GLY A 115 62.25 55.04 33.01
C GLY A 115 62.21 54.59 31.54
N ARG A 116 63.15 55.02 30.69
CA ARG A 116 63.09 54.78 29.23
C ARG A 116 62.97 53.30 28.85
N GLY A 117 63.76 52.42 29.46
CA GLY A 117 63.68 50.98 29.19
C GLY A 117 62.35 50.38 29.61
N PHE A 118 61.78 50.86 30.73
CA PHE A 118 60.48 50.41 31.23
C PHE A 118 59.33 50.90 30.34
N ALA A 119 59.44 52.12 29.79
CA ALA A 119 58.46 52.67 28.85
C ALA A 119 58.36 51.83 27.56
N VAL A 120 59.49 51.34 27.04
CA VAL A 120 59.50 50.46 25.84
C VAL A 120 58.77 49.15 26.13
N VAL A 121 59.08 48.49 27.26
CA VAL A 121 58.42 47.24 27.66
C VAL A 121 56.91 47.47 27.88
N ALA A 122 56.53 48.57 28.54
CA ALA A 122 55.12 48.89 28.77
C ALA A 122 54.37 49.11 27.45
N SER A 123 54.98 49.78 26.46
CA SER A 123 54.39 49.96 25.13
C SER A 123 54.23 48.63 24.38
N GLU A 124 55.20 47.74 24.47
CA GLU A 124 55.15 46.41 23.83
C GLU A 124 54.02 45.56 24.44
N VAL A 125 53.94 45.51 25.78
CA VAL A 125 52.86 44.80 26.50
C VAL A 125 51.48 45.37 26.12
N LYS A 126 51.37 46.70 25.99
CA LYS A 126 50.14 47.35 25.54
C LYS A 126 49.73 46.89 24.14
N ALA A 127 50.67 46.87 23.19
CA ALA A 127 50.42 46.43 21.82
C ALA A 127 50.00 44.96 21.75
N LEU A 128 50.65 44.07 22.51
CA LEU A 128 50.26 42.67 22.63
C LEU A 128 48.85 42.53 23.19
N ALA A 129 48.49 43.27 24.24
CA ALA A 129 47.16 43.23 24.83
C ALA A 129 46.06 43.67 23.83
N GLU A 130 46.31 44.73 23.05
CA GLU A 130 45.40 45.18 21.98
C GLU A 130 45.30 44.16 20.83
N GLN A 131 46.38 43.45 20.51
CA GLN A 131 46.36 42.37 19.53
C GLN A 131 45.57 41.16 20.05
N THR A 132 45.76 40.77 21.32
CA THR A 132 44.98 39.71 21.97
C THR A 132 43.49 40.04 21.97
N ALA A 133 43.11 41.26 22.37
CA ALA A 133 41.71 41.68 22.40
C ALA A 133 41.05 41.58 21.01
N ARG A 134 41.76 42.02 19.95
CA ARG A 134 41.29 41.89 18.56
C ARG A 134 41.10 40.43 18.16
N ALA A 135 42.10 39.59 18.38
CA ALA A 135 42.02 38.16 18.07
C ALA A 135 40.88 37.46 18.83
N THR A 136 40.68 37.78 20.12
CA THR A 136 39.54 37.24 20.90
C THR A 136 38.20 37.72 20.37
N GLY A 137 38.10 38.95 19.86
CA GLY A 137 36.88 39.45 19.22
C GLY A 137 36.51 38.66 17.97
N GLU A 138 37.49 38.37 17.10
CA GLU A 138 37.29 37.53 15.93
C GLU A 138 36.87 36.11 16.30
N ILE A 139 37.51 35.50 17.31
CA ILE A 139 37.15 34.17 17.81
C ILE A 139 35.71 34.19 18.37
N SER A 140 35.33 35.20 19.17
CA SER A 140 33.97 35.35 19.68
C SER A 140 32.93 35.38 18.57
N GLN A 141 33.20 36.09 17.46
CA GLN A 141 32.32 36.11 16.30
C GLN A 141 32.16 34.72 15.68
N GLN A 142 33.25 33.96 15.55
CA GLN A 142 33.21 32.58 15.04
C GLN A 142 32.43 31.64 15.97
N ILE A 143 32.63 31.75 17.28
CA ILE A 143 31.90 30.95 18.28
C ILE A 143 30.40 31.24 18.23
N ASN A 144 30.01 32.52 18.11
CA ASN A 144 28.60 32.89 17.93
C ASN A 144 28.00 32.28 16.66
N GLY A 145 28.75 32.26 15.56
CA GLY A 145 28.35 31.59 14.32
C GLY A 145 28.15 30.08 14.51
N ILE A 146 29.08 29.41 15.19
CA ILE A 146 28.98 27.98 15.52
C ILE A 146 27.76 27.70 16.39
N GLN A 147 27.51 28.51 17.43
CA GLN A 147 26.34 28.36 18.30
C GLN A 147 25.03 28.52 17.53
N ALA A 148 24.95 29.51 16.63
CA ALA A 148 23.77 29.73 15.78
C ALA A 148 23.52 28.52 14.86
N ALA A 149 24.54 28.07 14.12
CA ALA A 149 24.45 26.90 13.24
C ALA A 149 24.07 25.61 14.00
N THR A 150 24.56 25.46 15.24
CA THR A 150 24.23 24.32 16.09
C THR A 150 22.76 24.34 16.51
N ARG A 151 22.21 25.51 16.87
CA ARG A 151 20.77 25.66 17.20
C ARG A 151 19.88 25.39 16.00
N GLU A 152 20.26 25.87 14.82
CA GLU A 152 19.55 25.58 13.57
C GLU A 152 19.54 24.08 13.27
N SER A 153 20.70 23.42 13.44
CA SER A 153 20.83 21.97 13.26
C SER A 153 19.92 21.18 14.21
N VAL A 154 19.83 21.57 15.48
CA VAL A 154 18.91 20.94 16.46
C VAL A 154 17.45 21.06 16.00
N ASN A 155 17.04 22.23 15.52
CA ASN A 155 15.67 22.42 15.03
C ASN A 155 15.38 21.57 13.80
N ALA A 156 16.30 21.53 12.83
CA ALA A 156 16.16 20.68 11.64
C ALA A 156 16.07 19.19 11.99
N ILE A 157 16.86 18.71 12.97
CA ILE A 157 16.80 17.32 13.43
C ILE A 157 15.44 17.00 14.09
N ARG A 158 14.85 17.94 14.84
CA ARG A 158 13.51 17.77 15.41
C ARG A 158 12.44 17.65 14.32
N GLU A 159 12.46 18.53 13.34
CA GLU A 159 11.51 18.49 12.21
C GLU A 159 11.62 17.19 11.41
N ILE A 160 12.84 16.67 11.24
CA ILE A 160 13.08 15.34 10.66
C ILE A 160 12.45 14.25 11.54
N GLY A 161 12.66 14.30 12.85
CA GLY A 161 12.05 13.37 13.82
C GLY A 161 10.53 13.35 13.74
N ASP A 162 9.89 14.53 13.71
CA ASP A 162 8.43 14.67 13.57
C ASP A 162 7.93 14.08 12.24
N THR A 163 8.66 14.34 11.15
CA THR A 163 8.33 13.79 9.82
C THR A 163 8.39 12.28 9.81
N ILE A 164 9.42 11.68 10.43
CA ILE A 164 9.56 10.23 10.55
C ILE A 164 8.45 9.65 11.45
N GLY A 165 8.08 10.34 12.53
CA GLY A 165 6.94 9.96 13.37
C GLY A 165 5.64 9.85 12.57
N ARG A 166 5.35 10.86 11.74
CA ARG A 166 4.20 10.82 10.81
C ARG A 166 4.28 9.68 9.80
N MET A 167 5.47 9.34 9.31
CA MET A 167 5.65 8.17 8.43
C MET A 167 5.29 6.87 9.15
N SER A 168 5.62 6.73 10.44
CA SER A 168 5.26 5.55 11.24
C SER A 168 3.75 5.41 11.42
N GLU A 169 3.04 6.51 11.68
CA GLU A 169 1.57 6.53 11.76
C GLU A 169 0.90 6.13 10.43
N ILE A 170 1.42 6.65 9.32
CA ILE A 170 0.94 6.29 7.97
C ILE A 170 1.18 4.81 7.70
N ALA A 171 2.36 4.27 8.03
CA ALA A 171 2.66 2.85 7.87
C ALA A 171 1.70 1.99 8.70
N SER A 172 1.38 2.38 9.94
CA SER A 172 0.38 1.68 10.76
C SER A 172 -1.02 1.71 10.12
N THR A 173 -1.42 2.83 9.53
CA THR A 173 -2.72 2.95 8.86
C THR A 173 -2.79 2.06 7.61
N ILE A 174 -1.71 2.03 6.83
CA ILE A 174 -1.61 1.16 5.66
C ILE A 174 -1.64 -0.31 6.09
N ALA A 175 -0.96 -0.69 7.18
CA ALA A 175 -0.98 -2.06 7.69
C ALA A 175 -2.41 -2.54 7.97
N SER A 176 -3.20 -1.74 8.67
CA SER A 176 -4.61 -2.06 8.94
C SER A 176 -5.44 -2.21 7.66
N ALA A 177 -5.24 -1.31 6.68
CA ALA A 177 -5.94 -1.39 5.40
C ALA A 177 -5.56 -2.63 4.59
N VAL A 178 -4.29 -3.04 4.66
CA VAL A 178 -3.77 -4.23 3.98
C VAL A 178 -4.31 -5.51 4.63
N GLU A 179 -4.45 -5.54 5.96
CA GLU A 179 -5.10 -6.65 6.67
C GLU A 179 -6.57 -6.80 6.23
N GLU A 180 -7.31 -5.69 6.14
CA GLU A 180 -8.69 -5.68 5.65
C GLU A 180 -8.79 -6.16 4.19
N GLN A 181 -7.89 -5.68 3.32
CA GLN A 181 -7.80 -6.16 1.93
C GLN A 181 -7.48 -7.66 1.85
N GLY A 182 -6.64 -8.17 2.75
CA GLY A 182 -6.34 -9.60 2.85
C GLY A 182 -7.58 -10.43 3.19
N ALA A 183 -8.37 -9.99 4.17
CA ALA A 183 -9.62 -10.64 4.53
C ALA A 183 -10.63 -10.63 3.36
N ALA A 184 -10.80 -9.49 2.69
CA ALA A 184 -11.68 -9.36 1.52
C ALA A 184 -11.25 -10.27 0.36
N THR A 185 -9.94 -10.34 0.09
CA THR A 185 -9.37 -11.21 -0.96
C THR A 185 -9.63 -12.69 -0.66
N GLN A 186 -9.52 -13.11 0.60
CA GLN A 186 -9.87 -14.47 1.01
C GLN A 186 -11.37 -14.77 0.87
N GLU A 187 -12.24 -13.81 1.15
CA GLU A 187 -13.68 -13.94 0.91
C GLU A 187 -14.00 -14.09 -0.58
N ILE A 188 -13.38 -13.28 -1.43
CA ILE A 188 -13.52 -13.39 -2.89
C ILE A 188 -13.08 -14.78 -3.35
N SER A 189 -11.94 -15.29 -2.88
CA SER A 189 -11.45 -16.62 -3.22
C SER A 189 -12.47 -17.72 -2.87
N ARG A 190 -13.07 -17.66 -1.67
CA ARG A 190 -14.14 -18.59 -1.26
C ARG A 190 -15.37 -18.50 -2.17
N ASN A 191 -15.82 -17.28 -2.49
CA ASN A 191 -16.98 -17.06 -3.35
C ASN A 191 -16.74 -17.56 -4.78
N VAL A 192 -15.52 -17.39 -5.30
CA VAL A 192 -15.09 -17.89 -6.61
C VAL A 192 -15.11 -19.41 -6.65
N GLN A 193 -14.60 -20.08 -5.61
CA GLN A 193 -14.66 -21.55 -5.52
C GLN A 193 -16.11 -22.06 -5.49
N GLN A 194 -16.99 -21.40 -4.74
CA GLN A 194 -18.41 -21.73 -4.70
C GLN A 194 -19.07 -21.51 -6.07
N ALA A 195 -18.75 -20.41 -6.76
CA ALA A 195 -19.24 -20.15 -8.10
C ALA A 195 -18.78 -21.23 -9.09
N ALA A 196 -17.52 -21.67 -9.01
CA ALA A 196 -16.98 -22.75 -9.86
C ALA A 196 -17.72 -24.07 -9.66
N GLN A 197 -18.01 -24.44 -8.41
CA GLN A 197 -18.82 -25.62 -8.11
C GLN A 197 -20.25 -25.48 -8.65
N GLY A 198 -20.83 -24.28 -8.53
CA GLY A 198 -22.14 -23.97 -9.08
C GLY A 198 -22.22 -24.12 -10.60
N THR A 199 -21.24 -23.60 -11.34
CA THR A 199 -21.20 -23.73 -12.82
C THR A 199 -21.02 -25.18 -13.25
N GLN A 200 -20.18 -25.95 -12.57
CA GLN A 200 -20.02 -27.39 -12.80
C GLN A 200 -21.33 -28.16 -12.57
N GLN A 201 -22.04 -27.85 -11.49
CA GLN A 201 -23.30 -28.51 -11.18
C GLN A 201 -24.41 -28.15 -12.18
N VAL A 202 -24.47 -26.91 -12.65
CA VAL A 202 -25.40 -26.52 -13.73
C VAL A 202 -25.08 -27.30 -15.00
N SER A 203 -23.80 -27.40 -15.40
CA SER A 203 -23.40 -28.17 -16.58
C SER A 203 -23.81 -29.65 -16.51
N ALA A 204 -23.61 -30.29 -15.35
CA ALA A 204 -24.05 -31.66 -15.11
C ALA A 204 -25.58 -31.81 -15.20
N ASN A 205 -26.34 -30.93 -14.53
CA ASN A 205 -27.80 -30.94 -14.56
C ASN A 205 -28.36 -30.73 -15.98
N ILE A 206 -27.72 -29.88 -16.79
CA ILE A 206 -28.13 -29.64 -18.17
C ILE A 206 -27.93 -30.86 -19.06
N THR A 207 -26.88 -31.65 -18.82
CA THR A 207 -26.69 -32.94 -19.49
C THR A 207 -27.85 -33.90 -19.19
N ASP A 208 -28.34 -33.91 -17.95
CA ASP A 208 -29.49 -34.73 -17.57
C ASP A 208 -30.80 -34.25 -18.22
N VAL A 209 -31.03 -32.93 -18.26
CA VAL A 209 -32.20 -32.34 -18.93
C VAL A 209 -32.19 -32.65 -20.43
N GLN A 210 -31.02 -32.56 -21.09
CA GLN A 210 -30.88 -32.88 -22.50
C GLN A 210 -31.24 -34.35 -22.78
N ARG A 211 -30.79 -35.27 -21.92
CA ARG A 211 -31.16 -36.70 -22.01
C ARG A 211 -32.67 -36.91 -21.87
N GLY A 212 -33.29 -36.30 -20.86
CA GLY A 212 -34.73 -36.41 -20.62
C GLY A 212 -35.58 -35.81 -21.75
N ALA A 213 -35.12 -34.72 -22.36
CA ALA A 213 -35.75 -34.14 -23.55
C ALA A 213 -35.69 -35.11 -24.74
N SER A 214 -34.52 -35.71 -25.00
CA SER A 214 -34.33 -36.69 -26.08
C SER A 214 -35.21 -37.94 -25.91
N GLU A 215 -35.30 -38.46 -24.69
CA GLU A 215 -36.19 -39.57 -24.33
C GLU A 215 -37.67 -39.21 -24.54
N THR A 216 -38.08 -38.00 -24.13
CA THR A 216 -39.44 -37.48 -24.33
C THR A 216 -39.79 -37.33 -25.81
N GLY A 217 -38.85 -36.80 -26.62
CA GLY A 217 -39.01 -36.68 -28.07
C GLY A 217 -39.19 -38.05 -28.74
N SER A 218 -38.35 -39.02 -28.35
CA SER A 218 -38.43 -40.40 -28.83
C SER A 218 -39.74 -41.10 -28.46
N ALA A 219 -40.19 -40.98 -27.21
CA ALA A 219 -41.45 -41.53 -26.74
C ALA A 219 -42.65 -40.90 -27.48
N SER A 220 -42.63 -39.59 -27.67
CA SER A 220 -43.69 -38.85 -28.37
C SER A 220 -43.79 -39.25 -29.85
N SER A 221 -42.66 -39.49 -30.52
CA SER A 221 -42.62 -40.00 -31.89
C SER A 221 -43.24 -41.41 -32.01
N LYS A 222 -42.96 -42.29 -31.05
CA LYS A 222 -43.60 -43.62 -30.96
C LYS A 222 -45.11 -43.52 -30.78
N VAL A 223 -45.57 -42.65 -29.86
CA VAL A 223 -47.01 -42.39 -29.64
C VAL A 223 -47.68 -41.83 -30.89
N LEU A 224 -47.05 -40.87 -31.57
CA LEU A 224 -47.58 -40.30 -32.80
C LEU A 224 -47.73 -41.37 -33.89
N THR A 225 -46.74 -42.26 -34.01
CA THR A 225 -46.78 -43.38 -34.95
C THR A 225 -47.91 -44.35 -34.64
N ALA A 226 -48.05 -44.75 -33.37
CA ALA A 226 -49.14 -45.62 -32.92
C ALA A 226 -50.52 -44.99 -33.16
N ALA A 227 -50.69 -43.70 -32.88
CA ALA A 227 -51.93 -42.97 -33.12
C ALA A 227 -52.28 -42.88 -34.63
N LYS A 228 -51.28 -42.67 -35.49
CA LYS A 228 -51.45 -42.70 -36.96
C LYS A 228 -51.89 -44.08 -37.44
N SER A 229 -51.23 -45.14 -36.96
CA SER A 229 -51.61 -46.53 -37.28
C SER A 229 -53.04 -46.85 -36.83
N LEU A 230 -53.41 -46.49 -35.60
CA LEU A 230 -54.77 -46.70 -35.07
C LEU A 230 -55.83 -45.93 -35.86
N SER A 231 -55.54 -44.69 -36.26
CA SER A 231 -56.42 -43.90 -37.11
C SER A 231 -56.63 -44.55 -38.48
N GLY A 232 -55.54 -45.06 -39.09
CA GLY A 232 -55.60 -45.82 -40.33
C GLY A 232 -56.44 -47.09 -40.23
N GLU A 233 -56.24 -47.88 -39.16
CA GLU A 233 -57.01 -49.10 -38.93
C GLU A 233 -58.49 -48.80 -38.65
N SER A 234 -58.78 -47.72 -37.91
CA SER A 234 -60.15 -47.26 -37.66
C SER A 234 -60.85 -46.83 -38.95
N ALA A 235 -60.16 -46.13 -39.85
CA ALA A 235 -60.68 -45.75 -41.16
C ALA A 235 -60.96 -46.97 -42.04
N ARG A 236 -60.06 -47.98 -42.01
CA ARG A 236 -60.25 -49.25 -42.70
C ARG A 236 -61.46 -50.02 -42.16
N LEU A 237 -61.59 -50.13 -40.83
CA LEU A 237 -62.73 -50.78 -40.20
C LEU A 237 -64.05 -50.09 -40.59
N LYS A 238 -64.09 -48.75 -40.61
CA LYS A 238 -65.26 -47.98 -41.06
C LYS A 238 -65.64 -48.29 -42.51
N LEU A 239 -64.65 -48.43 -43.40
CA LEU A 239 -64.86 -48.82 -44.80
C LEU A 239 -65.44 -50.23 -44.91
N GLU A 240 -64.86 -51.19 -44.19
CA GLU A 240 -65.33 -52.59 -44.21
C GLU A 240 -66.74 -52.73 -43.61
N VAL A 241 -67.03 -52.04 -42.51
CA VAL A 241 -68.40 -51.98 -41.95
C VAL A 241 -69.38 -51.34 -42.94
N SER A 242 -68.98 -50.26 -43.63
CA SER A 242 -69.85 -49.62 -44.64
C SER A 242 -70.13 -50.54 -45.81
N LYS A 243 -69.10 -51.26 -46.31
CA LYS A 243 -69.27 -52.28 -47.35
C LYS A 243 -70.21 -53.39 -46.89
N PHE A 244 -70.02 -53.93 -45.69
CA PHE A 244 -70.89 -54.97 -45.13
C PHE A 244 -72.35 -54.51 -45.01
N LEU A 245 -72.59 -53.30 -44.50
CA LEU A 245 -73.95 -52.74 -44.43
C LEU A 245 -74.57 -52.54 -45.82
N SER A 246 -73.78 -52.17 -46.83
CA SER A 246 -74.26 -52.03 -48.20
C SER A 246 -74.59 -53.37 -48.85
N SER A 247 -73.80 -54.43 -48.59
CA SER A 247 -74.08 -55.77 -49.12
C SER A 247 -75.31 -56.40 -48.48
N VAL A 248 -75.52 -56.19 -47.17
CA VAL A 248 -76.72 -56.65 -46.47
C VAL A 248 -77.98 -55.92 -46.95
N ARG A 249 -77.89 -54.62 -47.31
CA ARG A 249 -79.03 -53.87 -47.87
C ARG A 249 -79.37 -54.22 -49.32
N ALA A 250 -78.44 -54.83 -50.05
CA ALA A 250 -78.63 -55.24 -51.44
C ALA A 250 -79.12 -56.70 -51.58
N ALA A 251 -79.14 -57.45 -50.47
CA ALA A 251 -79.69 -58.81 -50.35
C ALA A 251 -81.13 -58.76 -49.81
#